data_AF-A0A841DFV2-F1
#
_entry.id   AF-A0A841DFV2-F1
#
_cell.length_a   1.000
_cell.length_b   1.000
_cell.length_c   1.000
_cell.angle_alpha   90.00
_cell.angle_beta   90.00
_cell.angle_gamma   90.00
#
_symmetry.space_group_name_H-M   'P 1'
#
loop_
_entity.id
_entity.type
_entity.pdbx_description
1 polymer ?
#
loop_
_entity_poly.entity_id
_entity_poly.type
_entity_poly.pdbx_seq_one_letter_code
_entity_poly.pdbx_strand_id
1 'polypeptide(L)'
;MRFQLPRKPGRRLTPTVLTAAAVAGVVTFSLVASAPTGNAAARPSSAYAVSAEGQVPIAKTPYAESPDGKRQTATALELPKNPLISVRAGTATAGNDSASVELFDIVIGPDLLSQVKLPPELQQQCASLPKTGAADLPLPDLALPDLGLPLPKLTTKDLPVKNLPDLCNLLLNPPKSLLGIDSLNVWCSGDQGGVDLGSLTLLGQKLKLPSTKQGATLPAAPLATITVNSQGKHSDGAFTITGLTINLGGAETINLASATCAKPATKPKPKPLPQPVNPAPAQVATPPSAPVPTPVKTHQPVTG
;
A
#
# COMPACT_ATOMS: atom_id res chain seq x y z
N MET A 1 28.13 -36.52 44.30
CA MET A 1 28.07 -35.17 44.90
C MET A 1 26.98 -34.39 44.18
N ARG A 2 25.84 -34.10 44.83
CA ARG A 2 24.71 -33.36 44.25
C ARG A 2 24.74 -31.92 44.77
N PHE A 3 24.96 -30.96 43.89
CA PHE A 3 24.84 -29.54 44.20
C PHE A 3 23.38 -29.10 44.08
N GLN A 4 22.75 -28.74 45.20
CA GLN A 4 21.46 -28.03 45.24
C GLN A 4 21.73 -26.52 45.27
N LEU A 5 21.17 -25.78 44.30
CA LEU A 5 21.15 -24.32 44.29
C LEU A 5 19.89 -23.79 45.00
N PRO A 6 19.98 -22.68 45.76
CA PRO A 6 18.86 -22.13 46.53
C PRO A 6 17.84 -21.41 45.65
N ARG A 7 16.55 -21.71 45.87
CA ARG A 7 15.40 -20.99 45.28
C ARG A 7 15.24 -19.62 45.94
N LYS A 8 15.19 -18.56 45.14
CA LYS A 8 14.88 -17.18 45.56
C LYS A 8 13.35 -16.98 45.63
N PRO A 9 12.80 -16.29 46.64
CA PRO A 9 11.35 -16.09 46.78
C PRO A 9 10.79 -15.08 45.76
N GLY A 10 9.60 -15.40 45.26
CA GLY A 10 8.90 -14.67 44.20
C GLY A 10 8.39 -13.30 44.63
N ARG A 11 8.64 -12.30 43.79
CA ARG A 11 7.95 -11.00 43.84
C ARG A 11 6.58 -11.16 43.18
N ARG A 12 5.52 -10.96 43.97
CA ARG A 12 4.15 -10.76 43.48
C ARG A 12 4.09 -9.39 42.80
N LEU A 13 3.85 -9.37 41.49
CA LEU A 13 3.52 -8.15 40.77
C LEU A 13 1.99 -7.99 40.77
N THR A 14 1.53 -6.92 41.40
CA THR A 14 0.15 -6.47 41.41
C THR A 14 -0.21 -5.95 40.00
N PRO A 15 -1.33 -6.37 39.39
CA PRO A 15 -1.75 -5.82 38.10
C PRO A 15 -2.42 -4.46 38.32
N THR A 16 -1.78 -3.40 37.83
CA THR A 16 -2.39 -2.07 37.73
C THR A 16 -3.28 -2.04 36.49
N VAL A 17 -4.59 -1.97 36.68
CA VAL A 17 -5.56 -1.80 35.60
C VAL A 17 -5.45 -0.38 35.06
N LEU A 18 -4.87 -0.24 33.86
CA LEU A 18 -4.88 1.02 33.10
C LEU A 18 -6.13 1.04 32.21
N THR A 19 -7.10 1.87 32.60
CA THR A 19 -8.30 2.17 31.83
C THR A 19 -7.91 3.02 30.61
N ALA A 20 -7.81 2.40 29.43
CA ALA A 20 -7.65 3.12 28.18
C ALA A 20 -9.01 3.68 27.72
N ALA A 21 -9.19 5.00 27.80
CA ALA A 21 -10.34 5.68 27.22
C ALA A 21 -10.16 5.76 25.70
N ALA A 22 -10.90 4.94 24.96
CA ALA A 22 -11.00 5.03 23.51
C ALA A 22 -11.89 6.22 23.13
N VAL A 23 -11.29 7.33 22.71
CA VAL A 23 -12.01 8.46 22.12
C VAL A 23 -12.24 8.15 20.64
N ALA A 24 -13.41 7.60 20.31
CA ALA A 24 -13.87 7.45 18.94
C ALA A 24 -14.32 8.82 18.41
N GLY A 25 -13.40 9.58 17.83
CA GLY A 25 -13.70 10.82 17.11
C GLY A 25 -14.29 10.49 15.73
N VAL A 26 -15.61 10.59 15.59
CA VAL A 26 -16.27 10.55 14.28
C VAL A 26 -15.99 11.86 13.56
N VAL A 27 -15.15 11.81 12.52
CA VAL A 27 -14.90 12.95 11.63
C VAL A 27 -15.97 12.95 10.55
N THR A 28 -16.99 13.80 10.68
CA THR A 28 -17.99 14.02 9.65
C THR A 28 -17.44 14.96 8.58
N PHE A 29 -17.12 14.44 7.40
CA PHE A 29 -16.76 15.26 6.23
C PHE A 29 -18.02 15.92 5.67
N SER A 30 -18.10 17.25 5.79
CA SER A 30 -19.13 18.06 5.12
C SER A 30 -18.69 18.32 3.68
N LEU A 31 -19.34 17.68 2.71
CA LEU A 31 -19.15 17.95 1.28
C LEU A 31 -19.80 19.30 0.94
N VAL A 32 -19.02 20.38 0.95
CA VAL A 32 -19.44 21.66 0.37
C VAL A 32 -19.16 21.61 -1.13
N ALA A 33 -20.23 21.49 -1.92
CA ALA A 33 -20.19 21.56 -3.38
C ALA A 33 -20.05 23.03 -3.83
N SER A 34 -18.81 23.48 -4.03
CA SER A 34 -18.49 24.71 -4.77
C SER A 34 -17.66 24.35 -6.00
N ALA A 35 -18.05 24.87 -7.16
CA ALA A 35 -17.46 24.57 -8.47
C ALA A 35 -15.92 24.71 -8.49
N PRO A 36 -15.18 23.80 -9.17
CA PRO A 36 -13.74 23.80 -9.12
C PRO A 36 -13.19 24.94 -9.98
N THR A 37 -12.65 25.97 -9.34
CA THR A 37 -11.58 26.74 -9.98
C THR A 37 -10.34 25.86 -9.94
N GLY A 38 -9.72 25.62 -11.10
CA GLY A 38 -8.69 24.61 -11.36
C GLY A 38 -7.35 24.81 -10.64
N ASN A 39 -7.37 24.81 -9.31
CA ASN A 39 -6.17 24.56 -8.51
C ASN A 39 -6.09 23.05 -8.31
N ALA A 40 -5.10 22.40 -8.92
CA ALA A 40 -4.76 21.02 -8.57
C ALA A 40 -4.53 21.00 -7.05
N ALA A 41 -5.40 20.30 -6.32
CA ALA A 41 -5.26 20.18 -4.88
C ALA A 41 -3.89 19.54 -4.61
N ALA A 42 -2.98 20.30 -3.99
CA ALA A 42 -1.65 19.81 -3.69
C ALA A 42 -1.77 18.57 -2.79
N ARG A 43 -1.20 17.45 -3.23
CA ARG A 43 -1.16 16.24 -2.43
C ARG A 43 -0.18 16.42 -1.27
N PRO A 44 -0.57 16.08 -0.04
CA PRO A 44 0.35 16.11 1.08
C PRO A 44 1.31 14.92 1.06
N SER A 45 2.43 15.03 1.79
CA SER A 45 3.26 13.86 2.05
C SER A 45 2.45 12.82 2.81
N SER A 46 2.63 11.55 2.46
CA SER A 46 1.95 10.45 3.14
C SER A 46 2.76 9.17 3.10
N ALA A 47 2.45 8.24 4.00
CA ALA A 47 3.13 6.97 4.09
C ALA A 47 2.17 5.88 4.58
N TYR A 48 2.28 4.66 4.04
CA TYR A 48 1.59 3.49 4.59
C TYR A 48 2.42 2.22 4.54
N ALA A 49 2.14 1.35 5.50
CA ALA A 49 2.86 0.09 5.70
C ALA A 49 2.38 -1.04 4.78
N VAL A 50 1.09 -1.36 4.77
CA VAL A 50 0.49 -2.31 3.82
C VAL A 50 -0.73 -1.70 3.16
N SER A 51 -0.95 -2.03 1.90
CA SER A 51 -2.26 -2.00 1.27
C SER A 51 -2.39 -3.19 0.32
N ALA A 52 -3.61 -3.63 0.05
CA ALA A 52 -3.88 -4.62 -0.97
C ALA A 52 -5.15 -4.28 -1.73
N GLU A 53 -5.14 -4.58 -3.02
CA GLU A 53 -6.24 -4.38 -3.96
C GLU A 53 -6.51 -5.71 -4.66
N GLY A 54 -7.79 -6.04 -4.86
CA GLY A 54 -8.20 -7.30 -5.45
C GLY A 54 -9.35 -7.95 -4.68
N GLN A 55 -9.26 -9.27 -4.53
CA GLN A 55 -10.29 -10.08 -3.88
C GLN A 55 -10.27 -9.92 -2.35
N VAL A 56 -9.09 -9.68 -1.77
CA VAL A 56 -8.95 -9.51 -0.31
C VAL A 56 -8.35 -8.13 -0.01
N PRO A 57 -9.12 -7.05 -0.20
CA PRO A 57 -8.59 -5.70 -0.08
C PRO A 57 -8.12 -5.40 1.35
N ILE A 58 -7.01 -4.67 1.44
CA ILE A 58 -6.45 -4.18 2.70
C ILE A 58 -6.31 -2.67 2.58
N ALA A 59 -7.02 -1.94 3.43
CA ALA A 59 -6.86 -0.50 3.54
C ALA A 59 -5.43 -0.16 4.00
N LYS A 60 -4.93 1.00 3.57
CA LYS A 60 -3.61 1.54 3.94
C LYS A 60 -3.43 1.53 5.47
N THR A 61 -2.55 0.66 5.98
CA THR A 61 -2.42 0.43 7.43
C THR A 61 -0.99 0.11 7.85
N PRO A 62 -0.51 0.68 8.98
CA PRO A 62 -0.82 2.04 9.43
C PRO A 62 -0.63 3.07 8.30
N TYR A 63 -1.31 4.20 8.40
CA TYR A 63 -1.24 5.31 7.44
C TYR A 63 -0.97 6.63 8.18
N ALA A 64 -0.03 7.40 7.66
CA ALA A 64 0.30 8.75 8.14
C ALA A 64 0.24 9.74 6.96
N GLU A 65 -0.26 10.95 7.20
CA GLU A 65 -0.39 12.01 6.20
C GLU A 65 -0.05 13.35 6.86
N SER A 66 0.72 14.20 6.17
CA SER A 66 1.19 15.49 6.67
C SER A 66 0.72 16.65 5.78
N PRO A 67 -0.49 17.19 6.02
CA PRO A 67 -1.03 18.29 5.23
C PRO A 67 -0.35 19.63 5.48
N ASP A 68 0.18 19.85 6.69
CA ASP A 68 0.83 21.09 7.11
C ASP A 68 2.37 21.00 7.14
N GLY A 69 2.93 19.88 6.70
CA GLY A 69 4.37 19.60 6.75
C GLY A 69 4.91 19.22 8.12
N LYS A 70 4.07 19.15 9.16
CA LYS A 70 4.52 18.64 10.47
C LYS A 70 4.63 17.12 10.42
N ARG A 71 5.63 16.58 11.13
CA ARG A 71 5.82 15.15 11.22
C ARG A 71 4.60 14.48 11.85
N GLN A 72 4.02 13.53 11.13
CA GLN A 72 2.97 12.63 11.59
C GLN A 72 3.52 11.21 11.54
N THR A 73 3.22 10.42 12.57
CA THR A 73 3.67 9.03 12.68
C THR A 73 2.50 8.15 13.08
N ALA A 74 2.33 7.03 12.39
CA ALA A 74 1.38 5.99 12.73
C ALA A 74 2.11 4.66 12.86
N THR A 75 1.89 3.95 13.97
CA THR A 75 2.52 2.65 14.25
C THR A 75 1.44 1.64 14.55
N ALA A 76 1.62 0.41 14.07
CA ALA A 76 0.83 -0.74 14.44
C ALA A 76 1.74 -1.90 14.85
N LEU A 77 1.43 -2.49 15.99
CA LEU A 77 1.94 -3.79 16.41
C LEU A 77 0.86 -4.82 16.07
N GLU A 78 1.24 -5.84 15.33
CA GLU A 78 0.37 -6.88 14.78
C GLU A 78 -0.75 -6.27 13.92
N LEU A 79 -0.47 -6.15 12.61
CA LEU A 79 -1.47 -5.62 11.68
C LEU A 79 -2.75 -6.48 11.69
N PRO A 80 -3.90 -5.91 11.28
CA PRO A 80 -5.17 -6.64 11.26
C PRO A 80 -5.01 -8.00 10.59
N LYS A 81 -5.56 -9.04 11.23
CA LYS A 81 -5.48 -10.41 10.72
C LYS A 81 -6.00 -10.47 9.29
N ASN A 82 -5.15 -10.90 8.37
CA ASN A 82 -5.48 -11.08 6.97
C ASN A 82 -4.99 -12.47 6.50
N PRO A 83 -5.78 -13.22 5.72
CA PRO A 83 -5.40 -14.56 5.27
C PRO A 83 -4.23 -14.57 4.28
N LEU A 84 -3.96 -13.46 3.59
CA LEU A 84 -2.89 -13.34 2.60
C LEU A 84 -1.62 -12.72 3.16
N ILE A 85 -1.69 -11.96 4.26
CA ILE A 85 -0.53 -11.28 4.81
C ILE A 85 -0.59 -11.17 6.33
N SER A 86 0.57 -11.35 6.94
CA SER A 86 0.83 -11.02 8.34
C SER A 86 2.04 -10.10 8.41
N VAL A 87 1.93 -9.02 9.18
CA VAL A 87 3.04 -8.09 9.46
C VAL A 87 3.09 -7.89 10.97
N ARG A 88 4.24 -8.18 11.60
CA ARG A 88 4.36 -8.05 13.05
C ARG A 88 4.42 -6.61 13.50
N ALA A 89 5.13 -5.75 12.79
CA ALA A 89 5.21 -4.34 13.14
C ALA A 89 5.36 -3.48 11.90
N GLY A 90 4.68 -2.34 11.91
CA GLY A 90 4.80 -1.33 10.87
C GLY A 90 4.78 0.07 11.47
N THR A 91 5.66 0.94 10.99
CA THR A 91 5.65 2.38 11.30
C THR A 91 5.65 3.16 10.01
N ALA A 92 4.72 4.09 9.86
CA ALA A 92 4.64 5.02 8.74
C ALA A 92 4.83 6.45 9.26
N THR A 93 5.71 7.22 8.63
CA THR A 93 6.00 8.62 8.97
C THR A 93 5.82 9.49 7.73
N ALA A 94 5.16 10.63 7.86
CA ALA A 94 5.05 11.65 6.83
C ALA A 94 5.37 13.04 7.39
N GLY A 95 5.99 13.91 6.60
CA GLY A 95 6.38 15.26 7.01
C GLY A 95 6.54 16.22 5.82
N ASN A 96 7.23 17.34 6.04
CA ASN A 96 7.53 18.30 4.98
C ASN A 96 8.46 17.67 3.94
N ASP A 97 7.92 17.40 2.74
CA ASP A 97 8.66 16.85 1.60
C ASP A 97 9.47 15.58 1.92
N SER A 98 9.00 14.81 2.91
CA SER A 98 9.68 13.62 3.43
C SER A 98 8.65 12.61 3.93
N ALA A 99 8.92 11.33 3.72
CA ALA A 99 8.11 10.24 4.20
C ALA A 99 8.96 8.97 4.34
N SER A 100 8.63 8.11 5.31
CA SER A 100 9.31 6.84 5.50
C SER A 100 8.38 5.78 6.06
N VAL A 101 8.73 4.52 5.81
CA VAL A 101 8.03 3.36 6.31
C VAL A 101 9.03 2.30 6.74
N GLU A 102 8.79 1.70 7.90
CA GLU A 102 9.55 0.57 8.42
C GLU A 102 8.59 -0.57 8.72
N LEU A 103 8.90 -1.76 8.20
CA LEU A 103 8.17 -3.00 8.42
C LEU A 103 9.12 -4.07 8.96
N PHE A 104 8.59 -4.93 9.84
CA PHE A 104 9.30 -6.07 10.40
C PHE A 104 8.45 -7.33 10.39
N ASP A 105 9.09 -8.47 10.14
CA ASP A 105 8.50 -9.81 10.06
C ASP A 105 7.23 -9.83 9.21
N ILE A 106 7.41 -9.67 7.91
CA ILE A 106 6.33 -9.72 6.92
C ILE A 106 6.26 -11.15 6.40
N VAL A 107 5.05 -11.70 6.39
CA VAL A 107 4.74 -13.03 5.87
C VAL A 107 3.61 -12.90 4.87
N ILE A 108 3.83 -13.32 3.63
CA ILE A 108 2.79 -13.46 2.61
C ILE A 108 2.39 -14.92 2.52
N GLY A 109 1.08 -15.14 2.53
CA GLY A 109 0.47 -16.43 2.49
C GLY A 109 0.81 -17.30 3.70
N PRO A 110 0.54 -16.83 4.93
CA PRO A 110 0.70 -17.66 6.11
C PRO A 110 -0.17 -18.92 5.99
N ASP A 111 0.44 -20.08 6.25
CA ASP A 111 -0.20 -21.41 6.28
C ASP A 111 -0.92 -21.85 4.99
N LEU A 112 -0.74 -21.14 3.87
CA LEU A 112 -1.38 -21.49 2.58
C LEU A 112 -0.97 -22.88 2.10
N LEU A 113 0.32 -23.20 2.20
CA LEU A 113 0.85 -24.47 1.72
C LEU A 113 0.49 -25.66 2.62
N SER A 114 0.14 -25.40 3.88
CA SER A 114 -0.30 -26.45 4.80
C SER A 114 -1.69 -26.99 4.46
N GLN A 115 -2.48 -26.25 3.67
CA GLN A 115 -3.81 -26.67 3.23
C GLN A 115 -3.77 -27.59 2.00
N VAL A 116 -2.60 -27.70 1.37
CA VAL A 116 -2.42 -28.45 0.14
C VAL A 116 -2.43 -29.94 0.43
N LYS A 117 -3.45 -30.64 -0.09
CA LYS A 117 -3.50 -32.10 -0.05
C LYS A 117 -2.65 -32.66 -1.17
N LEU A 118 -1.54 -33.30 -0.80
CA LEU A 118 -0.67 -33.98 -1.75
C LEU A 118 -1.31 -35.30 -2.20
N PRO A 119 -1.31 -35.60 -3.50
CA PRO A 119 -1.71 -36.91 -4.00
C PRO A 119 -0.84 -38.02 -3.39
N PRO A 120 -1.41 -39.16 -2.98
CA PRO A 120 -0.65 -40.30 -2.46
C PRO A 120 0.43 -40.79 -3.42
N GLU A 121 0.18 -40.70 -4.71
CA GLU A 121 1.12 -41.09 -5.77
C GLU A 121 2.41 -40.26 -5.71
N LEU A 122 2.29 -38.96 -5.44
CA LEU A 122 3.44 -38.07 -5.31
C LEU A 122 4.23 -38.37 -4.03
N GLN A 123 3.54 -38.69 -2.93
CA GLN A 123 4.20 -39.09 -1.69
C GLN A 123 5.00 -40.38 -1.88
N GLN A 124 4.44 -41.36 -2.60
CA GLN A 124 5.14 -42.61 -2.93
C GLN A 124 6.35 -42.37 -3.83
N GLN A 125 6.22 -41.52 -4.85
CA GLN A 125 7.34 -41.13 -5.72
C GLN A 125 8.47 -40.49 -4.90
N CYS A 126 8.14 -39.53 -4.03
CA CYS A 126 9.10 -38.89 -3.14
C CYS A 126 9.75 -39.88 -2.15
N ALA A 127 9.00 -40.86 -1.63
CA ALA A 127 9.53 -41.90 -0.75
C ALA A 127 10.44 -42.90 -1.49
N SER A 128 10.23 -43.11 -2.79
CA SER A 128 11.00 -44.02 -3.64
C SER A 128 12.29 -43.42 -4.22
N LEU A 129 12.56 -42.15 -3.97
CA LEU A 129 13.75 -41.46 -4.49
C LEU A 129 15.05 -42.10 -3.97
N PRO A 130 15.99 -42.45 -4.86
CA PRO A 130 17.27 -42.99 -4.44
C PRO A 130 18.07 -41.93 -3.65
N LYS A 131 18.77 -42.36 -2.60
CA LYS A 131 19.58 -41.46 -1.74
C LYS A 131 20.78 -40.84 -2.47
N THR A 132 21.20 -41.43 -3.59
CA THR A 132 22.32 -41.01 -4.43
C THR A 132 21.86 -40.86 -5.88
N GLY A 133 22.37 -39.86 -6.60
CA GLY A 133 22.00 -39.58 -8.00
C GLY A 133 20.64 -38.92 -8.21
N ALA A 134 19.81 -38.76 -7.18
CA ALA A 134 18.51 -38.09 -7.31
C ALA A 134 18.61 -36.57 -7.59
N ALA A 135 19.77 -35.96 -7.33
CA ALA A 135 20.04 -34.58 -7.68
C ALA A 135 20.08 -34.32 -9.19
N ASP A 136 20.38 -35.36 -9.99
CA ASP A 136 20.46 -35.30 -11.45
C ASP A 136 19.14 -35.70 -12.14
N LEU A 137 18.12 -36.07 -11.36
CA LEU A 137 16.81 -36.43 -11.92
C LEU A 137 16.08 -35.16 -12.39
N PRO A 138 15.53 -35.17 -13.63
CA PRO A 138 14.78 -34.04 -14.14
C PRO A 138 13.51 -33.82 -13.29
N LEU A 139 13.15 -32.56 -13.10
CA LEU A 139 11.88 -32.21 -12.49
C LEU A 139 10.73 -32.66 -13.42
N PRO A 140 9.83 -33.55 -12.96
CA PRO A 140 8.65 -33.89 -13.75
C PRO A 140 7.79 -32.64 -13.87
N ASP A 141 7.06 -32.48 -14.97
CA ASP A 141 6.13 -31.36 -15.17
C ASP A 141 4.74 -31.77 -14.67
N LEU A 142 4.48 -31.51 -13.40
CA LEU A 142 3.24 -31.90 -12.73
C LEU A 142 2.46 -30.65 -12.38
N ALA A 143 1.17 -30.64 -12.71
CA ALA A 143 0.28 -29.61 -12.23
C ALA A 143 0.24 -29.65 -10.70
N LEU A 144 0.47 -28.51 -10.07
CA LEU A 144 0.30 -28.38 -8.63
C LEU A 144 -1.20 -28.39 -8.31
N PRO A 145 -1.58 -29.00 -7.17
CA PRO A 145 -2.95 -28.91 -6.66
C PRO A 145 -3.37 -27.44 -6.50
N ASP A 146 -4.65 -27.17 -6.69
CA ASP A 146 -5.23 -25.85 -6.50
C ASP A 146 -4.96 -25.39 -5.04
N LEU A 147 -4.30 -24.24 -4.92
CA LEU A 147 -3.96 -23.64 -3.64
C LEU A 147 -5.14 -22.89 -3.02
N GLY A 148 -6.32 -22.88 -3.68
CA GLY A 148 -7.48 -22.10 -3.26
C GLY A 148 -7.27 -20.60 -3.41
N LEU A 149 -6.31 -20.22 -4.25
CA LEU A 149 -5.90 -18.85 -4.52
C LEU A 149 -6.15 -18.55 -5.99
N PRO A 150 -6.41 -17.28 -6.35
CA PRO A 150 -6.55 -16.87 -7.74
C PRO A 150 -5.18 -16.78 -8.42
N LEU A 151 -4.43 -17.86 -8.39
CA LEU A 151 -3.14 -18.01 -9.03
C LEU A 151 -3.32 -18.67 -10.41
N PRO A 152 -2.43 -18.40 -11.37
CA PRO A 152 -2.37 -19.19 -12.58
C PRO A 152 -2.18 -20.67 -12.23
N LYS A 153 -2.53 -21.58 -13.15
CA LYS A 153 -2.21 -23.00 -12.97
C LYS A 153 -0.70 -23.15 -12.91
N LEU A 154 -0.21 -23.60 -11.76
CA LEU A 154 1.21 -23.77 -11.51
C LEU A 154 1.62 -25.19 -11.83
N THR A 155 2.85 -25.32 -12.31
CA THR A 155 3.50 -26.62 -12.38
C THR A 155 4.76 -26.65 -11.53
N THR A 156 5.27 -27.84 -11.31
CA THR A 156 6.53 -28.09 -10.60
C THR A 156 7.75 -27.39 -11.24
N LYS A 157 7.70 -27.01 -12.52
CA LYS A 157 8.76 -26.21 -13.18
C LYS A 157 8.79 -24.76 -12.72
N ASP A 158 7.67 -24.29 -12.19
CA ASP A 158 7.47 -22.92 -11.74
C ASP A 158 8.02 -22.69 -10.32
N LEU A 159 8.40 -23.78 -9.64
CA LEU A 159 8.91 -23.73 -8.29
C LEU A 159 10.42 -23.44 -8.29
N PRO A 160 10.93 -22.69 -7.29
CA PRO A 160 12.35 -22.35 -7.15
C PRO A 160 13.18 -23.54 -6.65
N VAL A 161 12.95 -24.74 -7.16
CA VAL A 161 13.65 -25.98 -6.78
C VAL A 161 14.55 -26.44 -7.91
N LYS A 162 15.71 -27.00 -7.57
CA LYS A 162 16.73 -27.35 -8.57
C LYS A 162 16.66 -28.82 -9.00
N ASN A 163 16.08 -29.67 -8.16
CA ASN A 163 16.02 -31.11 -8.38
C ASN A 163 14.80 -31.72 -7.69
N LEU A 164 14.55 -32.99 -8.00
CA LEU A 164 13.40 -33.73 -7.50
C LEU A 164 13.41 -33.92 -5.95
N PRO A 165 14.56 -34.18 -5.28
CA PRO A 165 14.63 -34.18 -3.82
C PRO A 165 14.21 -32.86 -3.17
N ASP A 166 14.64 -31.71 -3.70
CA ASP A 166 14.28 -30.39 -3.17
C ASP A 166 12.78 -30.13 -3.35
N LEU A 167 12.22 -30.52 -4.50
CA LEU A 167 10.79 -30.49 -4.74
C LEU A 167 10.03 -31.34 -3.71
N CYS A 168 10.46 -32.58 -3.52
CA CYS A 168 9.83 -33.49 -2.56
C CYS A 168 9.93 -32.99 -1.12
N ASN A 169 11.06 -32.40 -0.73
CA ASN A 169 11.19 -31.78 0.58
C ASN A 169 10.27 -30.56 0.73
N LEU A 170 10.19 -29.72 -0.30
CA LEU A 170 9.31 -28.55 -0.31
C LEU A 170 7.83 -28.95 -0.20
N LEU A 171 7.42 -30.04 -0.85
CA LEU A 171 6.05 -30.51 -0.82
C LEU A 171 5.72 -31.26 0.47
N LEU A 172 6.56 -32.21 0.89
CA LEU A 172 6.31 -33.02 2.09
C LEU A 172 6.49 -32.24 3.39
N ASN A 173 7.37 -31.24 3.40
CA ASN A 173 7.60 -30.34 4.53
C ASN A 173 7.33 -28.89 4.08
N PRO A 174 6.06 -28.54 3.80
CA PRO A 174 5.73 -27.24 3.24
C PRO A 174 6.15 -26.13 4.21
N PRO A 175 6.81 -25.07 3.70
CA PRO A 175 7.13 -23.93 4.52
C PRO A 175 5.82 -23.26 4.96
N LYS A 176 5.87 -22.61 6.13
CA LYS A 176 4.70 -21.95 6.72
C LYS A 176 4.26 -20.68 5.97
N SER A 177 5.02 -20.26 4.97
CA SER A 177 4.80 -19.02 4.24
C SER A 177 5.22 -19.16 2.79
N LEU A 178 4.48 -18.51 1.90
CA LEU A 178 4.88 -18.35 0.50
C LEU A 178 6.10 -17.42 0.41
N LEU A 179 6.02 -16.23 1.01
CA LEU A 179 7.09 -15.25 1.05
C LEU A 179 7.31 -14.77 2.48
N GLY A 180 8.56 -14.72 2.94
CA GLY A 180 8.96 -14.13 4.21
C GLY A 180 9.97 -13.01 3.99
N ILE A 181 9.77 -11.88 4.66
CA ILE A 181 10.68 -10.73 4.64
C ILE A 181 10.97 -10.33 6.08
N ASP A 182 12.24 -10.33 6.47
CA ASP A 182 12.64 -9.99 7.85
C ASP A 182 12.38 -8.50 8.15
N SER A 183 12.78 -7.62 7.23
CA SER A 183 12.60 -6.18 7.35
C SER A 183 12.47 -5.51 5.99
N LEU A 184 11.70 -4.42 5.93
CA LEU A 184 11.60 -3.55 4.77
C LEU A 184 11.55 -2.10 5.26
N ASN A 185 12.52 -1.29 4.84
CA ASN A 185 12.55 0.15 5.06
C ASN A 185 12.44 0.86 3.71
N VAL A 186 11.58 1.86 3.65
CA VAL A 186 11.40 2.73 2.49
C VAL A 186 11.41 4.16 2.95
N TRP A 187 12.10 5.02 2.22
CA TRP A 187 12.14 6.44 2.52
C TRP A 187 12.14 7.26 1.25
N CYS A 188 11.62 8.47 1.35
CA CYS A 188 11.84 9.51 0.38
C CYS A 188 12.12 10.86 1.06
N SER A 189 12.80 11.74 0.33
CA SER A 189 13.06 13.13 0.66
C SER A 189 13.11 13.93 -0.64
N GLY A 190 12.14 14.82 -0.87
CA GLY A 190 11.94 15.49 -2.14
C GLY A 190 11.75 14.48 -3.28
N ASP A 191 12.59 14.60 -4.31
CA ASP A 191 12.58 13.74 -5.50
C ASP A 191 13.48 12.49 -5.37
N GLN A 192 14.02 12.22 -4.18
CA GLN A 192 14.92 11.09 -3.93
C GLN A 192 14.27 10.09 -2.98
N GLY A 193 14.60 8.81 -3.14
CA GLY A 193 14.17 7.76 -2.22
C GLY A 193 14.98 6.49 -2.36
N GLY A 194 14.83 5.62 -1.37
CA GLY A 194 15.54 4.35 -1.29
C GLY A 194 14.71 3.26 -0.64
N VAL A 195 15.15 2.03 -0.87
CA VAL A 195 14.58 0.82 -0.27
C VAL A 195 15.72 0.00 0.32
N ASP A 196 15.61 -0.31 1.61
CA ASP A 196 16.47 -1.26 2.29
C ASP A 196 15.63 -2.50 2.61
N LEU A 197 16.01 -3.64 2.05
CA LEU A 197 15.30 -4.91 2.19
C LEU A 197 16.20 -5.90 2.94
N GLY A 198 15.67 -6.45 4.03
CA GLY A 198 16.29 -7.53 4.80
C GLY A 198 16.27 -8.87 4.05
N SER A 199 16.44 -9.98 4.76
CA SER A 199 16.39 -11.30 4.11
C SER A 199 15.03 -11.52 3.47
N LEU A 200 15.05 -11.94 2.20
CA LEU A 200 13.87 -12.43 1.49
C LEU A 200 13.92 -13.95 1.43
N THR A 201 12.83 -14.60 1.82
CA THR A 201 12.64 -16.03 1.66
C THR A 201 11.42 -16.30 0.80
N LEU A 202 11.56 -17.15 -0.21
CA LEU A 202 10.45 -17.62 -1.04
C LEU A 202 10.38 -19.14 -0.86
N LEU A 203 9.24 -19.63 -0.40
CA LEU A 203 9.03 -21.05 -0.15
C LEU A 203 10.14 -21.66 0.72
N GLY A 204 10.49 -20.95 1.80
CA GLY A 204 11.53 -21.35 2.76
C GLY A 204 12.98 -21.20 2.27
N GLN A 205 13.19 -20.86 0.99
CA GLN A 205 14.52 -20.66 0.43
C GLN A 205 14.91 -19.19 0.46
N LYS A 206 16.11 -18.89 0.95
CA LYS A 206 16.65 -17.52 0.93
C LYS A 206 16.95 -17.10 -0.50
N LEU A 207 16.33 -16.01 -0.95
CA LEU A 207 16.59 -15.40 -2.24
C LEU A 207 17.69 -14.35 -2.12
N LYS A 208 18.68 -14.43 -2.99
CA LYS A 208 19.65 -13.35 -3.16
C LYS A 208 19.02 -12.29 -4.06
N LEU A 209 18.74 -11.12 -3.50
CA LEU A 209 18.20 -10.00 -4.26
C LEU A 209 19.21 -9.56 -5.32
N PRO A 210 18.80 -9.41 -6.59
CA PRO A 210 19.72 -9.03 -7.65
C PRO A 210 20.18 -7.58 -7.51
N SER A 211 19.29 -6.69 -7.04
CA SER A 211 19.61 -5.33 -6.58
C SER A 211 18.38 -4.68 -5.93
N THR A 212 18.57 -3.59 -5.20
CA THR A 212 17.51 -2.66 -4.78
C THR A 212 17.34 -1.49 -5.77
N LYS A 213 17.87 -1.62 -7.00
CA LYS A 213 17.69 -0.60 -8.05
C LYS A 213 16.21 -0.48 -8.42
N GLN A 214 15.83 0.70 -8.91
CA GLN A 214 14.45 1.03 -9.26
C GLN A 214 13.85 -0.02 -10.22
N GLY A 215 12.66 -0.52 -9.86
CA GLY A 215 11.89 -1.45 -10.70
C GLY A 215 12.50 -2.84 -10.86
N ALA A 216 13.47 -3.22 -10.01
CA ALA A 216 14.06 -4.56 -10.07
C ALA A 216 12.96 -5.60 -9.86
N THR A 217 12.75 -6.45 -10.86
CA THR A 217 11.82 -7.57 -10.77
C THR A 217 12.60 -8.80 -10.34
N LEU A 218 12.14 -9.47 -9.28
CA LEU A 218 12.74 -10.74 -8.88
C LEU A 218 12.46 -11.78 -9.96
N PRO A 219 13.39 -12.74 -10.20
CA PRO A 219 13.22 -13.75 -11.24
C PRO A 219 11.83 -14.37 -11.10
N ALA A 220 11.08 -14.36 -12.21
CA ALA A 220 9.66 -14.70 -12.23
C ALA A 220 9.44 -16.08 -11.62
N ALA A 221 8.92 -16.11 -10.40
CA ALA A 221 8.18 -17.26 -9.93
C ALA A 221 6.77 -17.09 -10.54
N PRO A 222 6.25 -18.05 -11.31
CA PRO A 222 4.91 -17.97 -11.92
C PRO A 222 3.78 -17.76 -10.91
N LEU A 223 4.08 -17.96 -9.62
CA LEU A 223 3.26 -17.66 -8.47
C LEU A 223 2.99 -16.16 -8.27
N ALA A 224 4.02 -15.32 -8.46
CA ALA A 224 3.95 -13.92 -8.08
C ALA A 224 4.99 -13.10 -8.83
N THR A 225 4.56 -11.96 -9.37
CA THR A 225 5.50 -10.93 -9.83
C THR A 225 5.82 -10.03 -8.65
N ILE A 226 7.09 -10.01 -8.24
CA ILE A 226 7.56 -9.14 -7.16
C ILE A 226 8.43 -8.05 -7.76
N THR A 227 7.95 -6.81 -7.69
CA THR A 227 8.66 -5.61 -8.11
C THR A 227 9.21 -4.90 -6.89
N VAL A 228 10.52 -4.68 -6.85
CA VAL A 228 11.21 -3.94 -5.80
C VAL A 228 11.42 -2.50 -6.25
N ASN A 229 11.25 -1.56 -5.31
CA ASN A 229 11.59 -0.16 -5.49
C ASN A 229 10.90 0.48 -6.71
N SER A 230 9.57 0.43 -6.73
CA SER A 230 8.79 1.15 -7.73
C SER A 230 8.76 2.64 -7.39
N GLN A 231 9.25 3.49 -8.27
CA GLN A 231 9.31 4.93 -8.06
C GLN A 231 8.58 5.67 -9.18
N GLY A 232 7.87 6.74 -8.84
CA GLY A 232 7.13 7.56 -9.78
C GLY A 232 7.03 9.01 -9.34
N LYS A 233 7.25 9.93 -10.28
CA LYS A 233 7.00 11.37 -10.10
C LYS A 233 5.63 11.72 -10.65
N HIS A 234 4.90 12.50 -9.87
CA HIS A 234 3.57 12.98 -10.21
C HIS A 234 3.61 14.36 -10.87
N SER A 235 2.55 14.72 -11.58
CA SER A 235 2.42 16.00 -12.29
C SER A 235 2.39 17.23 -11.38
N ASP A 236 2.03 17.05 -10.10
CA ASP A 236 2.05 18.09 -9.06
C ASP A 236 3.42 18.20 -8.36
N GLY A 237 4.42 17.44 -8.83
CA GLY A 237 5.77 17.45 -8.28
C GLY A 237 5.95 16.52 -7.06
N ALA A 238 4.91 15.82 -6.62
CA ALA A 238 5.06 14.80 -5.59
C ALA A 238 5.87 13.61 -6.14
N PHE A 239 6.64 12.96 -5.27
CA PHE A 239 7.42 11.76 -5.59
C PHE A 239 6.92 10.61 -4.72
N THR A 240 6.68 9.45 -5.32
CA THR A 240 6.24 8.24 -4.60
C THR A 240 7.21 7.10 -4.84
N ILE A 241 7.54 6.40 -3.77
CA ILE A 241 8.32 5.18 -3.77
C ILE A 241 7.53 4.10 -3.04
N THR A 242 7.46 2.91 -3.64
CA THR A 242 6.87 1.70 -3.04
C THR A 242 7.96 0.65 -2.95
N GLY A 243 8.19 0.15 -1.74
CA GLY A 243 9.26 -0.80 -1.43
C GLY A 243 9.12 -2.10 -2.19
N LEU A 244 7.96 -2.75 -2.04
CA LEU A 244 7.61 -3.98 -2.74
C LEU A 244 6.18 -3.93 -3.24
N THR A 245 5.99 -4.29 -4.50
CA THR A 245 4.69 -4.60 -5.09
C THR A 245 4.67 -6.07 -5.46
N ILE A 246 3.70 -6.81 -4.92
CA ILE A 246 3.53 -8.24 -5.14
C ILE A 246 2.21 -8.42 -5.89
N ASN A 247 2.29 -8.88 -7.13
CA ASN A 247 1.13 -9.21 -7.94
C ASN A 247 0.96 -10.73 -7.98
N LEU A 248 -0.15 -11.22 -7.46
CA LEU A 248 -0.51 -12.64 -7.41
C LEU A 248 -1.46 -12.94 -8.57
N GLY A 249 -0.91 -13.43 -9.69
CA GLY A 249 -1.70 -13.89 -10.82
C GLY A 249 -2.60 -12.84 -11.50
N GLY A 250 -2.32 -11.55 -11.31
CA GLY A 250 -3.14 -10.43 -11.82
C GLY A 250 -4.43 -10.16 -11.03
N ALA A 251 -4.81 -11.04 -10.12
CA ALA A 251 -6.07 -10.95 -9.37
C ALA A 251 -5.95 -10.18 -8.04
N GLU A 252 -4.75 -10.16 -7.47
CA GLU A 252 -4.46 -9.49 -6.20
C GLU A 252 -3.13 -8.74 -6.31
N THR A 253 -3.10 -7.49 -5.85
CA THR A 253 -1.89 -6.67 -5.78
C THR A 253 -1.69 -6.18 -4.35
N ILE A 254 -0.57 -6.56 -3.74
CA ILE A 254 -0.18 -6.17 -2.39
C ILE A 254 0.97 -5.17 -2.51
N ASN A 255 0.81 -3.99 -1.92
CA ASN A 255 1.85 -2.97 -1.81
C ASN A 255 2.37 -2.91 -0.38
N LEU A 256 3.68 -3.04 -0.23
CA LEU A 256 4.38 -2.97 1.05
C LEU A 256 5.29 -1.74 1.06
N ALA A 257 5.15 -0.97 2.13
CA ALA A 257 5.92 0.23 2.42
C ALA A 257 5.91 1.26 1.28
N SER A 258 4.85 2.07 1.22
CA SER A 258 4.77 3.18 0.27
C SER A 258 4.97 4.51 0.99
N ALA A 259 5.83 5.35 0.44
CA ALA A 259 6.13 6.69 0.92
C ALA A 259 5.97 7.69 -0.23
N THR A 260 5.17 8.73 0.01
CA THR A 260 4.94 9.85 -0.90
C THR A 260 5.49 11.12 -0.27
N CYS A 261 6.44 11.75 -0.94
CA CYS A 261 7.03 13.02 -0.60
C CYS A 261 6.38 14.14 -1.41
N ALA A 262 5.86 15.14 -0.72
CA ALA A 262 5.31 16.32 -1.35
C ALA A 262 5.52 17.55 -0.48
N LYS A 263 5.63 18.70 -1.14
CA LYS A 263 5.66 19.98 -0.44
C LYS A 263 4.27 20.25 0.17
N PRO A 264 4.22 20.78 1.40
CA PRO A 264 2.95 21.17 2.02
C PRO A 264 2.19 22.14 1.13
N ALA A 265 0.86 21.98 1.09
CA ALA A 265 0.02 22.91 0.38
C ALA A 265 0.28 24.34 0.92
N THR A 266 0.56 25.28 0.01
CA THR A 266 0.61 26.69 0.40
C THR A 266 -0.75 27.06 0.95
N LYS A 267 -0.81 27.59 2.18
CA LYS A 267 -2.08 28.07 2.76
C LYS A 267 -2.74 29.01 1.74
N PRO A 268 -4.02 28.81 1.42
CA PRO A 268 -4.74 29.71 0.53
C PRO A 268 -4.51 31.13 1.02
N LYS A 269 -3.91 31.97 0.18
CA LYS A 269 -3.81 33.40 0.50
C LYS A 269 -5.26 33.87 0.64
N PRO A 270 -5.65 34.51 1.78
CA PRO A 270 -7.00 35.02 1.92
C PRO A 270 -7.32 35.83 0.68
N LYS A 271 -8.40 35.48 -0.01
CA LYS A 271 -8.90 36.31 -1.11
C LYS A 271 -9.06 37.72 -0.52
N PRO A 272 -8.49 38.77 -1.14
CA PRO A 272 -8.73 40.12 -0.66
C PRO A 272 -10.22 40.27 -0.44
N LEU A 273 -10.64 40.64 0.77
CA LEU A 273 -12.03 41.00 0.98
C LEU A 273 -12.38 42.04 -0.10
N PRO A 274 -13.57 41.95 -0.73
CA PRO A 274 -14.06 43.06 -1.52
C PRO A 274 -13.86 44.32 -0.69
N GLN A 275 -13.06 45.26 -1.20
CA GLN A 275 -12.95 46.56 -0.55
C GLN A 275 -14.38 47.09 -0.39
N PRO A 276 -14.72 47.69 0.76
CA PRO A 276 -15.97 48.43 0.88
C PRO A 276 -16.08 49.34 -0.33
N VAL A 277 -17.10 49.13 -1.16
CA VAL A 277 -17.37 50.02 -2.28
C VAL A 277 -17.55 51.40 -1.64
N ASN A 278 -16.65 52.33 -1.95
CA ASN A 278 -16.84 53.73 -1.56
C ASN A 278 -18.26 54.11 -1.98
N PRO A 279 -19.11 54.61 -1.07
CA PRO A 279 -20.46 55.01 -1.43
C PRO A 279 -20.39 55.94 -2.64
N ALA A 280 -21.14 55.58 -3.68
CA ALA A 280 -21.22 56.36 -4.90
C ALA A 280 -21.56 57.81 -4.53
N PRO A 281 -20.95 58.82 -5.17
CA PRO A 281 -21.37 60.20 -5.02
C PRO A 281 -22.88 60.30 -5.25
N ALA A 282 -23.57 61.03 -4.38
CA ALA A 282 -25.02 61.22 -4.47
C ALA A 282 -25.40 61.63 -5.90
N GLN A 283 -26.23 60.80 -6.55
CA GLN A 283 -26.77 61.12 -7.87
C GLN A 283 -27.64 62.37 -7.75
N VAL A 284 -27.22 63.44 -8.43
CA VAL A 284 -28.04 64.63 -8.63
C VAL A 284 -29.24 64.20 -9.48
N ALA A 285 -30.45 64.42 -8.96
CA ALA A 285 -31.69 64.05 -9.64
C ALA A 285 -31.78 64.69 -11.03
N THR A 286 -31.88 63.87 -12.07
CA THR A 286 -32.21 64.32 -13.42
C THR A 286 -33.72 64.58 -13.52
N PRO A 287 -34.15 65.67 -14.20
CA PRO A 287 -35.57 65.98 -14.38
C PRO A 287 -36.29 64.95 -15.26
N PRO A 288 -37.61 64.77 -15.11
CA PRO A 288 -38.36 63.75 -15.82
C PRO A 288 -38.36 63.98 -17.35
N SER A 289 -38.17 62.90 -18.11
CA SER A 289 -38.21 62.94 -19.57
C SER A 289 -39.61 63.25 -20.10
N ALA A 290 -39.66 64.08 -21.15
CA ALA A 290 -40.88 64.46 -21.85
C ALA A 290 -41.57 63.26 -22.53
N PRO A 291 -42.91 63.26 -22.66
CA PRO A 291 -43.65 62.18 -23.29
C PRO A 291 -43.32 62.03 -24.77
N VAL A 292 -43.21 60.77 -25.22
CA VAL A 292 -42.92 60.41 -26.61
C VAL A 292 -44.15 60.70 -27.50
N PRO A 293 -43.99 61.41 -28.63
CA PRO A 293 -45.10 61.68 -29.54
C PRO A 293 -45.58 60.39 -30.23
N THR A 294 -46.90 60.23 -30.33
CA THR A 294 -47.53 59.07 -30.95
C THR A 294 -47.61 59.24 -32.47
N PRO A 295 -47.13 58.27 -33.28
CA PRO A 295 -47.22 58.34 -34.73
C PRO A 295 -48.68 58.29 -35.23
N VAL A 296 -49.07 59.27 -36.03
CA VAL A 296 -50.38 59.28 -36.70
C VAL A 296 -50.31 58.42 -37.96
N LYS A 297 -51.15 57.39 -38.06
CA LYS A 297 -51.32 56.60 -39.29
C LYS A 297 -52.35 57.29 -40.20
N THR A 298 -51.89 57.91 -41.27
CA THR A 298 -52.74 58.30 -42.40
C THR A 298 -52.32 57.54 -43.64
N HIS A 299 -53.10 56.55 -44.04
CA HIS A 299 -53.08 55.98 -45.38
C HIS A 299 -54.10 56.77 -46.22
N GLN A 300 -53.62 57.65 -47.09
CA GLN A 300 -54.42 58.20 -48.17
C GLN A 300 -54.50 57.15 -49.30
N PRO A 301 -55.69 56.81 -49.81
CA PRO A 301 -55.83 55.96 -50.98
C PRO A 301 -55.37 56.70 -52.25
N VAL A 302 -54.57 56.02 -53.07
CA VAL A 302 -54.19 56.47 -54.40
C VAL A 302 -55.32 56.10 -55.36
N THR A 303 -55.87 57.06 -56.09
CA THR A 303 -56.77 56.81 -57.22
C THR A 303 -56.23 57.48 -58.48
N GLY A 304 -56.06 56.67 -59.54
CA GLY A 304 -56.07 57.08 -60.95
C GLY A 304 -54.80 57.72 -61.47
#